data_AF-A0A1I2NEA5-F1
#
_entry.id   AF-A0A1I2NEA5-F1
#
_cell.length_a   1.000
_cell.length_b   1.000
_cell.length_c   1.000
_cell.angle_alpha   90.00
_cell.angle_beta   90.00
_cell.angle_gamma   90.00
#
_symmetry.space_group_name_H-M   'P 1'
#
loop_
_entity.id
_entity.type
_entity.pdbx_description
1 polymer ?
#
loop_
_entity_poly.entity_id
_entity_poly.type
_entity_poly.pdbx_seq_one_letter_code
_entity_poly.pdbx_strand_id
1 'polypeptide(L)'
;MPSGGGGQPKDSAPDKNEWSNWTTSDRAQVGASLSRADPEVVETAFRRIAANFPAASWLPDVHGVADDPWNTARASLPFDPPLDEDVADYVAASVPVHLADAWTYFGQAMHAVASGAVDVAQHLLYYSELRAMNALLFRHGVLLMGERNFVLTSSGVEKIPFPKGAGRIERNSHQGIWVLFTEWASSPRGAGFCGDVVNFAGQTLGTWATERPKPVELTGAMGALLKEWGVDIQRFSSDRAVRNNSSYTPTRLRPSPTTVSPAYVSDLLDQVWRLVAPTDGVAFQQLDPFIARIAFDSFTQAEHDDAAAAEDAAAVSDPSATLPAEQSEADGDGDGDGDGDGDGDGDGDETRITGSYVPSDQTPTEFWVERVLGRSPGQFVTEFIDDQTAHPTPTVIEDASLNLAGTSAGRIFNGMVGRALILLRFATGATRDLIAAAGYSTSDVDFWIRDMLQLHGIRIPDSQDYRDLWFDIEDAVADLEDMRSESDADDANLSVLIDERAKQVQILAGFERVPAWAAAPVADDDEERVA
;
A
#
# COMPACT_ATOMS: atom_id res chain seq x y z
N MET A 1 42.23 47.03 -14.84
CA MET A 1 41.79 45.62 -14.82
C MET A 1 40.29 45.59 -15.06
N PRO A 2 39.78 44.64 -15.85
CA PRO A 2 38.52 44.79 -16.58
C PRO A 2 37.29 44.58 -15.69
N SER A 3 36.22 45.27 -16.10
CA SER A 3 34.83 45.12 -15.68
C SER A 3 34.35 43.67 -15.83
N GLY A 4 34.07 43.01 -14.72
CA GLY A 4 33.36 41.74 -14.69
C GLY A 4 31.89 41.96 -15.05
N GLY A 5 31.50 41.52 -16.24
CA GLY A 5 30.12 41.58 -16.70
C GLY A 5 29.21 40.76 -15.78
N GLY A 6 28.12 41.39 -15.33
CA GLY A 6 27.00 40.71 -14.72
C GLY A 6 26.34 39.80 -15.76
N GLY A 7 26.71 38.52 -15.74
CA GLY A 7 25.88 37.49 -16.32
C GLY A 7 24.61 37.40 -15.47
N GLN A 8 23.45 37.60 -16.10
CA GLN A 8 22.19 37.18 -15.50
C GLN A 8 22.33 35.72 -15.05
N PRO A 9 21.73 35.32 -13.91
CA PRO A 9 21.65 33.91 -13.56
C PRO A 9 21.01 33.20 -14.75
N LYS A 10 21.72 32.24 -15.35
CA LYS A 10 21.04 31.28 -16.20
C LYS A 10 19.95 30.69 -15.33
N ASP A 11 18.70 30.79 -15.74
CA ASP A 11 17.59 30.04 -15.17
C ASP A 11 18.03 28.57 -15.14
N SER A 12 18.53 28.14 -13.99
CA SER A 12 18.97 26.78 -13.79
C SER A 12 17.69 25.97 -13.82
N ALA A 13 17.50 25.21 -14.90
CA ALA A 13 16.42 24.25 -14.98
C ALA A 13 16.32 23.49 -13.65
N PRO A 14 15.11 23.27 -13.12
CA PRO A 14 14.93 22.64 -11.82
C PRO A 14 15.69 21.31 -11.76
N ASP A 15 16.33 21.04 -10.62
CA ASP A 15 17.14 19.85 -10.44
C ASP A 15 16.27 18.60 -10.56
N LYS A 16 16.36 17.90 -11.70
CA LYS A 16 15.59 16.68 -12.00
C LYS A 16 16.05 15.45 -11.19
N ASN A 17 17.02 15.62 -10.28
CA ASN A 17 17.40 14.59 -9.32
C ASN A 17 16.36 14.35 -8.22
N GLU A 18 15.31 15.19 -8.15
CA GLU A 18 14.16 14.99 -7.25
C GLU A 18 12.89 14.82 -8.08
N TRP A 19 12.10 13.79 -7.78
CA TRP A 19 10.85 13.47 -8.51
C TRP A 19 9.77 14.54 -8.38
N SER A 20 9.76 15.28 -7.27
CA SER A 20 8.89 16.46 -7.08
C SER A 20 9.14 17.54 -8.14
N ASN A 21 10.33 17.57 -8.74
CA ASN A 21 10.71 18.54 -9.77
C ASN A 21 10.45 18.04 -11.19
N TRP A 22 9.91 16.84 -11.36
CA TRP A 22 9.58 16.29 -12.68
C TRP A 22 8.35 16.97 -13.25
N THR A 23 8.44 17.36 -14.53
CA THR A 23 7.31 17.95 -15.24
C THR A 23 6.23 16.90 -15.53
N THR A 24 5.01 17.35 -15.83
CA THR A 24 3.94 16.46 -16.32
C THR A 24 4.38 15.62 -17.52
N SER A 25 5.21 16.18 -18.41
CA SER A 25 5.73 15.45 -19.56
C SER A 25 6.75 14.38 -19.16
N ASP A 26 7.61 14.66 -18.18
CA ASP A 26 8.58 13.69 -17.65
C ASP A 26 7.85 12.48 -17.05
N ARG A 27 6.81 12.72 -16.25
CA ARG A 27 5.96 11.66 -15.65
C ARG A 27 5.18 10.89 -16.72
N ALA A 28 4.57 11.59 -17.68
CA ALA A 28 3.85 10.96 -18.78
C ALA A 28 4.74 10.01 -19.61
N GLN A 29 6.04 10.32 -19.75
CA GLN A 29 6.98 9.46 -20.46
C GLN A 29 7.21 8.13 -19.73
N VAL A 30 7.39 8.17 -18.41
CA VAL A 30 7.52 6.96 -17.58
C VAL A 30 6.20 6.20 -17.53
N GLY A 31 5.08 6.89 -17.29
CA GLY A 31 3.74 6.29 -17.28
C GLY A 31 3.38 5.59 -18.59
N ALA A 32 3.75 6.17 -19.74
CA ALA A 32 3.55 5.52 -21.04
C ALA A 32 4.38 4.24 -21.21
N SER A 33 5.54 4.13 -20.56
CA SER A 33 6.32 2.89 -20.54
C SER A 33 5.67 1.85 -19.62
N LEU A 34 5.22 2.27 -18.44
CA LEU A 34 4.55 1.40 -17.47
C LEU A 34 3.24 0.82 -18.01
N SER A 35 2.49 1.59 -18.80
CA SER A 35 1.25 1.10 -19.41
C SER A 35 1.46 -0.02 -20.44
N ARG A 36 2.67 -0.13 -21.01
CA ARG A 36 3.05 -1.24 -21.90
C ARG A 36 3.53 -2.48 -21.17
N ALA A 37 3.81 -2.41 -19.87
CA ALA A 37 4.16 -3.58 -19.09
C ALA A 37 3.01 -4.61 -19.16
N ASP A 38 3.36 -5.88 -19.28
CA ASP A 38 2.41 -6.96 -19.52
C ASP A 38 2.54 -8.05 -18.43
N PRO A 39 1.59 -8.11 -17.48
CA PRO A 39 1.59 -9.13 -16.43
C PRO A 39 1.41 -10.57 -16.95
N GLU A 40 0.85 -10.78 -18.14
CA GLU A 40 0.67 -12.12 -18.73
C GLU A 40 2.01 -12.74 -19.16
N VAL A 41 3.01 -11.90 -19.46
CA VAL A 41 4.39 -12.35 -19.73
C VAL A 41 4.99 -12.97 -18.47
N VAL A 42 4.77 -12.35 -17.30
CA VAL A 42 5.25 -12.84 -16.01
C VAL A 42 4.53 -14.14 -15.62
N GLU A 43 3.22 -14.21 -15.85
CA GLU A 43 2.42 -15.42 -15.63
C GLU A 43 2.90 -16.59 -16.51
N THR A 44 3.13 -16.33 -17.79
CA THR A 44 3.64 -17.34 -18.74
C THR A 44 5.02 -17.83 -18.34
N ALA A 45 5.90 -16.94 -17.88
CA ALA A 45 7.20 -17.30 -17.32
C ALA A 45 7.05 -18.13 -16.03
N PHE A 46 6.11 -17.78 -15.14
CA PHE A 46 5.84 -18.57 -13.94
C PHE A 46 5.41 -20.01 -14.30
N ARG A 47 4.54 -20.17 -15.30
CA ARG A 47 4.17 -21.50 -15.83
C ARG A 47 5.35 -22.28 -16.39
N ARG A 48 6.34 -21.61 -17.00
CA ARG A 48 7.55 -22.24 -17.53
C ARG A 48 8.47 -22.70 -16.40
N ILE A 49 8.75 -21.86 -15.42
CA ILE A 49 9.67 -22.18 -14.32
C ILE A 49 9.13 -23.25 -13.37
N ALA A 50 7.80 -23.46 -13.33
CA ALA A 50 7.16 -24.50 -12.53
C ALA A 50 7.64 -25.92 -12.85
N ALA A 51 8.21 -26.15 -14.04
CA ALA A 51 8.88 -27.40 -14.38
C ALA A 51 10.05 -27.74 -13.42
N ASN A 52 10.60 -26.76 -12.70
CA ASN A 52 11.70 -26.92 -11.75
C ASN A 52 11.24 -27.22 -10.31
N PHE A 53 9.96 -26.97 -9.97
CA PHE A 53 9.46 -27.10 -8.59
C PHE A 53 9.63 -28.52 -7.99
N PRO A 54 9.48 -29.62 -8.74
CA PRO A 54 9.75 -30.97 -8.21
C PRO A 54 11.20 -31.19 -7.76
N ALA A 55 12.15 -30.39 -8.26
CA ALA A 55 13.54 -30.39 -7.84
C ALA A 55 13.83 -29.37 -6.72
N ALA A 56 12.78 -28.77 -6.13
CA ALA A 56 12.85 -27.72 -5.11
C ALA A 56 13.70 -26.51 -5.56
N SER A 57 13.57 -26.11 -6.83
CA SER A 57 14.25 -24.94 -7.37
C SER A 57 13.28 -24.05 -8.15
N TRP A 58 13.52 -22.74 -8.10
CA TRP A 58 12.81 -21.76 -8.92
C TRP A 58 13.32 -21.74 -10.37
N LEU A 59 14.63 -21.86 -10.57
CA LEU A 59 15.27 -21.73 -11.87
C LEU A 59 16.16 -22.96 -12.14
N PRO A 60 16.45 -23.30 -13.40
CA PRO A 60 17.39 -24.38 -13.70
C PRO A 60 18.81 -24.04 -13.22
N ASP A 61 19.63 -25.07 -12.96
CA ASP A 61 21.03 -24.92 -12.49
C ASP A 61 21.90 -24.03 -13.39
N VAL A 62 21.57 -23.96 -14.68
CA VAL A 62 22.22 -23.08 -15.66
C VAL A 62 21.17 -22.14 -16.20
N HIS A 63 21.16 -20.90 -15.72
CA HIS A 63 20.20 -19.88 -16.11
C HIS A 63 20.93 -18.57 -16.43
N GLY A 64 20.67 -17.99 -17.61
CA GLY A 64 21.50 -16.88 -18.15
C GLY A 64 21.49 -15.60 -17.31
N VAL A 65 20.48 -15.43 -16.45
CA VAL A 65 20.34 -14.24 -15.58
C VAL A 65 20.66 -14.53 -14.11
N ALA A 66 20.48 -15.77 -13.64
CA ALA A 66 20.44 -16.05 -12.19
C ALA A 66 21.79 -15.84 -11.50
N ASP A 67 22.88 -16.23 -12.17
CA ASP A 67 24.23 -16.15 -11.62
C ASP A 67 24.78 -14.72 -11.59
N ASP A 68 24.33 -13.86 -12.50
CA ASP A 68 24.81 -12.48 -12.62
C ASP A 68 23.77 -11.55 -13.24
N PRO A 69 22.68 -11.23 -12.50
CA PRO A 69 21.61 -10.38 -13.01
C PRO A 69 22.12 -8.96 -13.32
N TRP A 70 23.19 -8.52 -12.65
CA TRP A 70 23.77 -7.18 -12.80
C TRP A 70 24.52 -7.01 -14.12
N ASN A 71 25.37 -7.95 -14.50
CA ASN A 71 26.05 -7.88 -15.79
C ASN A 71 25.08 -8.16 -16.94
N THR A 72 24.07 -8.99 -16.72
CA THR A 72 22.98 -9.21 -17.68
C THR A 72 22.21 -7.92 -17.97
N ALA A 73 21.84 -7.16 -16.93
CA ALA A 73 21.22 -5.85 -17.07
C ALA A 73 22.07 -4.84 -17.87
N ARG A 74 23.39 -5.04 -17.93
CA ARG A 74 24.31 -4.15 -18.68
C ARG A 74 24.41 -4.48 -20.16
N ALA A 75 23.94 -5.64 -20.62
CA ALA A 75 23.94 -6.01 -22.03
C ALA A 75 23.10 -5.03 -22.88
N SER A 76 23.35 -5.00 -24.19
CA SER A 76 22.61 -4.16 -25.14
C SER A 76 21.18 -4.66 -25.33
N LEU A 77 20.22 -3.75 -25.43
CA LEU A 77 18.83 -4.04 -25.80
C LEU A 77 18.59 -3.90 -27.32
N PRO A 78 17.59 -4.60 -27.90
CA PRO A 78 16.82 -5.69 -27.26
C PRO A 78 17.76 -6.86 -26.91
N PHE A 79 17.42 -7.67 -25.91
CA PHE A 79 18.26 -8.83 -25.65
C PHE A 79 18.04 -9.86 -26.77
N ASP A 80 19.11 -10.51 -27.22
CA ASP A 80 18.97 -11.60 -28.19
C ASP A 80 18.30 -12.80 -27.50
N PRO A 81 17.27 -13.44 -28.09
CA PRO A 81 16.74 -14.69 -27.56
C PRO A 81 17.86 -15.73 -27.35
N PRO A 82 17.85 -16.49 -26.26
CA PRO A 82 16.76 -16.67 -25.28
C PRO A 82 16.79 -15.71 -24.09
N LEU A 83 17.66 -14.69 -24.07
CA LEU A 83 17.90 -13.88 -22.88
C LEU A 83 16.66 -13.08 -22.43
N ASP A 84 15.76 -12.70 -23.34
CA ASP A 84 14.45 -12.11 -22.99
C ASP A 84 13.57 -13.10 -22.19
N GLU A 85 13.61 -14.41 -22.51
CA GLU A 85 12.86 -15.44 -21.78
C GLU A 85 13.48 -15.68 -20.39
N ASP A 86 14.80 -15.77 -20.31
CA ASP A 86 15.52 -15.88 -19.02
C ASP A 86 15.22 -14.67 -18.11
N VAL A 87 15.12 -13.46 -18.68
CA VAL A 87 14.76 -12.27 -17.89
C VAL A 87 13.34 -12.40 -17.35
N ALA A 88 12.38 -12.87 -18.15
CA ALA A 88 11.02 -13.11 -17.69
C ALA A 88 10.94 -14.21 -16.60
N ASP A 89 11.71 -15.29 -16.76
CA ASP A 89 11.81 -16.38 -15.76
C ASP A 89 12.37 -15.88 -14.44
N TYR A 90 13.46 -15.10 -14.50
CA TYR A 90 14.03 -14.46 -13.33
C TYR A 90 13.03 -13.53 -12.63
N VAL A 91 12.27 -12.72 -13.39
CA VAL A 91 11.25 -11.82 -12.82
C VAL A 91 10.14 -12.63 -12.14
N ALA A 92 9.63 -13.68 -12.79
CA ALA A 92 8.59 -14.53 -12.24
C ALA A 92 9.02 -15.24 -10.94
N ALA A 93 10.24 -15.79 -10.91
CA ALA A 93 10.83 -16.39 -9.70
C ALA A 93 11.05 -15.35 -8.59
N SER A 94 11.41 -14.12 -8.96
CA SER A 94 11.72 -13.06 -7.99
C SER A 94 10.50 -12.52 -7.25
N VAL A 95 9.28 -12.69 -7.76
CA VAL A 95 8.04 -12.23 -7.08
C VAL A 95 7.88 -12.89 -5.70
N PRO A 96 7.74 -14.23 -5.59
CA PRO A 96 7.61 -14.89 -4.28
C PRO A 96 8.88 -14.76 -3.43
N VAL A 97 10.07 -14.74 -4.05
CA VAL A 97 11.33 -14.58 -3.30
C VAL A 97 11.43 -13.19 -2.65
N HIS A 98 11.09 -12.12 -3.37
CA HIS A 98 11.05 -10.78 -2.77
C HIS A 98 9.94 -10.63 -1.74
N LEU A 99 8.81 -11.33 -1.87
CA LEU A 99 7.80 -11.37 -0.82
C LEU A 99 8.36 -12.02 0.46
N ALA A 100 9.01 -13.18 0.35
CA ALA A 100 9.63 -13.87 1.48
C ALA A 100 10.72 -13.01 2.14
N ASP A 101 11.58 -12.37 1.35
CA ASP A 101 12.57 -11.41 1.83
C ASP A 101 11.89 -10.27 2.61
N ALA A 102 10.79 -9.72 2.09
CA ALA A 102 10.09 -8.60 2.72
C ALA A 102 9.56 -8.99 4.12
N TRP A 103 8.86 -10.12 4.22
CA TRP A 103 8.38 -10.64 5.50
C TRP A 103 9.52 -11.01 6.46
N THR A 104 10.64 -11.49 5.92
CA THR A 104 11.86 -11.74 6.71
C THR A 104 12.40 -10.44 7.31
N TYR A 105 12.60 -9.40 6.51
CA TYR A 105 13.06 -8.10 7.02
C TYR A 105 12.10 -7.53 8.06
N PHE A 106 10.79 -7.70 7.85
CA PHE A 106 9.78 -7.29 8.81
C PHE A 106 9.91 -8.05 10.14
N GLY A 107 10.01 -9.39 10.10
CA GLY A 107 10.19 -10.22 11.28
C GLY A 107 11.48 -9.91 12.04
N GLN A 108 12.60 -9.72 11.32
CA GLN A 108 13.86 -9.30 11.91
C GLN A 108 13.77 -7.90 12.54
N ALA A 109 12.97 -6.99 11.97
CA ALA A 109 12.72 -5.70 12.59
C ALA A 109 11.94 -5.83 13.91
N MET A 110 10.93 -6.70 13.94
CA MET A 110 10.16 -7.01 15.16
C MET A 110 11.05 -7.63 16.24
N HIS A 111 11.96 -8.53 15.86
CA HIS A 111 12.96 -9.06 16.78
C HIS A 111 13.91 -7.98 17.31
N ALA A 112 14.40 -7.10 16.43
CA ALA A 112 15.32 -6.03 16.79
C ALA A 112 14.68 -5.02 17.77
N VAL A 113 13.41 -4.64 17.55
CA VAL A 113 12.70 -3.75 18.49
C VAL A 113 12.44 -4.44 19.84
N ALA A 114 12.09 -5.73 19.84
CA ALA A 114 11.92 -6.52 21.06
C ALA A 114 13.23 -6.67 21.86
N SER A 115 14.37 -6.54 21.17
CA SER A 115 15.72 -6.51 21.76
C SER A 115 16.22 -5.09 22.08
N GLY A 116 15.39 -4.06 21.87
CA GLY A 116 15.70 -2.66 22.20
C GLY A 116 16.63 -1.99 21.19
N ALA A 117 16.81 -2.60 20.02
CA ALA A 117 17.61 -2.10 18.91
C ALA A 117 16.73 -1.37 17.87
N VAL A 118 16.01 -0.33 18.33
CA VAL A 118 15.04 0.43 17.50
C VAL A 118 15.67 0.97 16.21
N ASP A 119 16.90 1.50 16.28
CA ASP A 119 17.60 2.04 15.10
C ASP A 119 17.87 0.97 14.03
N VAL A 120 18.16 -0.27 14.46
CA VAL A 120 18.34 -1.44 13.57
C VAL A 120 16.99 -1.88 13.02
N ALA A 121 15.95 -1.90 13.85
CA ALA A 121 14.60 -2.24 13.44
C ALA A 121 14.09 -1.30 12.34
N GLN A 122 14.31 0.01 12.47
CA GLN A 122 13.98 1.00 11.43
C GLN A 122 14.72 0.75 10.12
N HIS A 123 15.99 0.37 10.19
CA HIS A 123 16.76 0.00 9.00
C HIS A 123 16.15 -1.21 8.29
N LEU A 124 15.76 -2.24 9.04
CA LEU A 124 15.17 -3.47 8.51
C LEU A 124 13.77 -3.23 7.92
N LEU A 125 12.91 -2.46 8.58
CA LEU A 125 11.59 -2.08 8.05
C LEU A 125 11.68 -1.39 6.70
N TYR A 126 12.63 -0.46 6.54
CA TYR A 126 12.88 0.20 5.26
C TYR A 126 13.18 -0.82 4.13
N TYR A 127 13.93 -1.88 4.43
CA TYR A 127 14.19 -2.95 3.45
C TYR A 127 12.99 -3.86 3.23
N SER A 128 12.15 -4.09 4.24
CA SER A 128 10.85 -4.75 4.07
C SER A 128 10.00 -4.01 3.04
N GLU A 129 9.83 -2.69 3.18
CA GLU A 129 9.07 -1.87 2.23
C GLU A 129 9.62 -1.98 0.80
N LEU A 130 10.94 -1.90 0.64
CA LEU A 130 11.60 -2.01 -0.66
C LEU A 130 11.41 -3.38 -1.31
N ARG A 131 11.46 -4.46 -0.54
CA ARG A 131 11.27 -5.83 -1.06
C ARG A 131 9.81 -6.08 -1.43
N ALA A 132 8.87 -5.61 -0.62
CA ALA A 132 7.44 -5.67 -0.92
C ALA A 132 7.11 -4.92 -2.24
N MET A 133 7.65 -3.72 -2.43
CA MET A 133 7.48 -2.97 -3.68
C MET A 133 8.09 -3.69 -4.89
N ASN A 134 9.22 -4.38 -4.73
CA ASN A 134 9.79 -5.17 -5.84
C ASN A 134 8.87 -6.33 -6.22
N ALA A 135 8.40 -7.12 -5.24
CA ALA A 135 7.48 -8.23 -5.51
C ALA A 135 6.24 -7.75 -6.28
N LEU A 136 5.67 -6.63 -5.85
CA LEU A 136 4.52 -6.00 -6.49
C LEU A 136 4.81 -5.52 -7.92
N LEU A 137 5.86 -4.73 -8.12
CA LEU A 137 6.21 -4.22 -9.44
C LEU A 137 6.58 -5.34 -10.42
N PHE A 138 7.30 -6.36 -9.95
CA PHE A 138 7.75 -7.49 -10.76
C PHE A 138 6.56 -8.33 -11.23
N ARG A 139 5.55 -8.56 -10.38
CA ARG A 139 4.28 -9.21 -10.77
C ARG A 139 3.66 -8.53 -12.00
N HIS A 140 3.75 -7.21 -12.07
CA HIS A 140 3.20 -6.41 -13.16
C HIS A 140 4.20 -6.12 -14.28
N GLY A 141 5.29 -6.86 -14.35
CA GLY A 141 6.28 -6.78 -15.43
C GLY A 141 7.19 -5.56 -15.35
N VAL A 142 7.28 -4.89 -14.20
CA VAL A 142 8.16 -3.73 -13.99
C VAL A 142 9.39 -4.18 -13.21
N LEU A 143 10.54 -4.21 -13.88
CA LEU A 143 11.79 -4.76 -13.35
C LEU A 143 12.77 -3.65 -13.00
N LEU A 144 13.35 -3.74 -11.79
CA LEU A 144 14.46 -2.91 -11.36
C LEU A 144 15.72 -3.77 -11.24
N MET A 145 16.71 -3.48 -12.07
CA MET A 145 17.96 -4.22 -12.13
C MET A 145 19.13 -3.23 -12.10
N GLY A 146 19.39 -2.72 -10.91
CA GLY A 146 20.51 -1.84 -10.67
C GLY A 146 20.37 -0.44 -11.22
N GLU A 147 21.22 -0.09 -12.19
CA GLU A 147 21.19 1.21 -12.86
C GLU A 147 20.24 1.23 -14.07
N ARG A 148 19.50 0.14 -14.31
CA ARG A 148 18.55 0.04 -15.41
C ARG A 148 17.23 -0.52 -14.91
N ASN A 149 16.17 0.07 -15.45
CA ASN A 149 14.80 -0.28 -15.14
C ASN A 149 14.12 -0.63 -16.47
N PHE A 150 13.33 -1.70 -16.46
CA PHE A 150 12.74 -2.28 -17.65
C PHE A 150 11.26 -2.57 -17.44
N VAL A 151 10.54 -2.69 -18.54
CA VAL A 151 9.22 -3.33 -18.57
C VAL A 151 9.29 -4.56 -19.46
N LEU A 152 8.63 -5.63 -19.01
CA LEU A 152 8.32 -6.79 -19.84
C LEU A 152 7.06 -6.46 -20.64
N THR A 153 7.13 -6.55 -21.97
CA THR A 153 6.00 -6.35 -22.87
C THR A 153 5.79 -7.61 -23.68
N SER A 154 4.63 -7.76 -24.30
CA SER A 154 4.37 -8.87 -25.24
C SER A 154 5.32 -8.92 -26.44
N SER A 155 6.06 -7.84 -26.70
CA SER A 155 7.08 -7.75 -27.75
C SER A 155 8.53 -7.94 -27.26
N GLY A 156 8.75 -8.14 -25.95
CA GLY A 156 10.08 -8.34 -25.36
C GLY A 156 10.37 -7.36 -24.21
N VAL A 157 11.65 -7.10 -23.95
CA VAL A 157 12.08 -6.22 -22.84
C VAL A 157 12.36 -4.80 -23.33
N GLU A 158 11.70 -3.81 -22.72
CA GLU A 158 11.91 -2.39 -23.04
C GLU A 158 12.53 -1.63 -21.86
N LYS A 159 13.47 -0.71 -22.15
CA LYS A 159 14.00 0.19 -21.13
C LYS A 159 12.97 1.26 -20.76
N ILE A 160 12.79 1.49 -19.46
CA ILE A 160 12.02 2.63 -18.96
C ILE A 160 12.81 3.93 -19.18
N PRO A 161 12.28 4.91 -19.92
CA PRO A 161 12.98 6.14 -20.20
C PRO A 161 12.84 7.12 -19.02
N PHE A 162 13.90 7.25 -18.21
CA PHE A 162 13.97 8.30 -17.20
C PHE A 162 14.36 9.65 -17.83
N PRO A 163 13.87 10.79 -17.30
CA PRO A 163 14.23 12.12 -17.78
C PRO A 163 15.74 12.37 -17.77
N LYS A 164 16.24 13.08 -18.78
CA LYS A 164 17.64 13.54 -18.78
C LYS A 164 17.92 14.38 -17.52
N GLY A 165 18.95 14.00 -16.77
CA GLY A 165 19.28 14.65 -15.50
C GLY A 165 18.71 13.94 -14.26
N ALA A 166 17.82 12.96 -14.41
CA ALA A 166 17.35 12.10 -13.32
C ALA A 166 18.38 11.01 -12.92
N GLY A 167 19.65 11.16 -13.32
CA GLY A 167 20.65 10.11 -13.24
C GLY A 167 20.94 9.60 -11.82
N ARG A 168 20.54 10.34 -10.77
CA ARG A 168 20.56 9.82 -9.39
C ARG A 168 19.37 8.90 -9.11
N ILE A 169 18.17 9.23 -9.58
CA ILE A 169 16.96 8.40 -9.42
C ILE A 169 17.07 7.13 -10.28
N GLU A 170 17.54 7.25 -11.53
CA GLU A 170 17.72 6.11 -12.43
C GLU A 170 18.75 5.10 -11.89
N ARG A 171 19.82 5.58 -11.23
CA ARG A 171 20.91 4.75 -10.70
C ARG A 171 20.76 4.34 -9.24
N ASN A 172 19.87 5.00 -8.49
CA ASN A 172 19.58 4.66 -7.11
C ASN A 172 18.30 3.85 -7.07
N SER A 173 18.45 2.53 -7.01
CA SER A 173 17.35 1.55 -7.00
C SER A 173 16.25 1.93 -6.00
N HIS A 174 16.59 2.51 -4.85
CA HIS A 174 15.58 2.89 -3.85
C HIS A 174 14.76 4.12 -4.23
N GLN A 175 15.34 5.11 -4.92
CA GLN A 175 14.56 6.26 -5.37
C GLN A 175 13.78 5.91 -6.64
N GLY A 176 14.38 5.11 -7.52
CA GLY A 176 13.72 4.60 -8.73
C GLY A 176 12.46 3.82 -8.39
N ILE A 177 12.52 2.90 -7.42
CA ILE A 177 11.37 2.05 -7.07
C ILE A 177 10.17 2.83 -6.56
N TRP A 178 10.36 3.89 -5.76
CA TRP A 178 9.24 4.70 -5.28
C TRP A 178 8.57 5.46 -6.41
N VAL A 179 9.37 6.03 -7.31
CA VAL A 179 8.84 6.72 -8.50
C VAL A 179 8.06 5.74 -9.36
N LEU A 180 8.62 4.58 -9.67
CA LEU A 180 7.95 3.58 -10.50
C LEU A 180 6.68 3.06 -9.82
N PHE A 181 6.71 2.83 -8.50
CA PHE A 181 5.55 2.43 -7.72
C PHE A 181 4.45 3.49 -7.75
N THR A 182 4.76 4.76 -7.49
CA THR A 182 3.77 5.84 -7.52
C THR A 182 3.12 5.98 -8.91
N GLU A 183 3.93 6.00 -9.97
CA GLU A 183 3.42 6.11 -11.35
C GLU A 183 2.64 4.85 -11.77
N TRP A 184 3.06 3.66 -11.34
CA TRP A 184 2.35 2.41 -11.61
C TRP A 184 1.02 2.36 -10.88
N ALA A 185 0.99 2.68 -9.58
CA ALA A 185 -0.22 2.64 -8.78
C ALA A 185 -1.26 3.66 -9.27
N SER A 186 -0.83 4.84 -9.75
CA SER A 186 -1.73 5.83 -10.38
C SER A 186 -2.15 5.48 -11.81
N SER A 187 -1.68 4.37 -12.39
CA SER A 187 -2.18 3.89 -13.68
C SER A 187 -3.50 3.13 -13.52
N PRO A 188 -4.36 3.03 -14.56
CA PRO A 188 -5.61 2.25 -14.47
C PRO A 188 -5.40 0.81 -14.00
N ARG A 189 -4.31 0.17 -14.43
CA ARG A 189 -3.98 -1.20 -14.04
C ARG A 189 -3.57 -1.30 -12.57
N GLY A 190 -2.68 -0.42 -12.12
CA GLY A 190 -2.24 -0.40 -10.72
C GLY A 190 -3.39 -0.05 -9.77
N ALA A 191 -4.21 0.94 -10.14
CA ALA A 191 -5.37 1.35 -9.36
C ALA A 191 -6.43 0.23 -9.29
N GLY A 192 -6.70 -0.44 -10.41
CA GLY A 192 -7.57 -1.61 -10.46
C GLY A 192 -7.06 -2.71 -9.53
N PHE A 193 -5.79 -3.09 -9.64
CA PHE A 193 -5.18 -4.09 -8.76
C PHE A 193 -5.28 -3.71 -7.27
N CYS A 194 -4.93 -2.47 -6.89
CA CYS A 194 -5.06 -2.03 -5.50
C CYS A 194 -6.53 -2.09 -5.01
N GLY A 195 -7.48 -1.77 -5.89
CA GLY A 195 -8.91 -1.88 -5.63
C GLY A 195 -9.37 -3.31 -5.43
N ASP A 196 -8.83 -4.26 -6.21
CA ASP A 196 -9.20 -5.67 -6.18
C ASP A 196 -8.59 -6.44 -5.00
N VAL A 197 -7.38 -6.04 -4.59
CA VAL A 197 -6.65 -6.73 -3.52
C VAL A 197 -7.27 -6.52 -2.15
N VAL A 198 -7.75 -5.31 -1.84
CA VAL A 198 -8.32 -4.98 -0.53
C VAL A 198 -9.76 -5.46 -0.47
N ASN A 199 -10.08 -6.34 0.48
CA ASN A 199 -11.43 -6.87 0.65
C ASN A 199 -12.03 -6.46 2.00
N PHE A 200 -13.21 -5.85 1.98
CA PHE A 200 -13.97 -5.54 3.18
C PHE A 200 -15.40 -6.05 3.04
N ALA A 201 -15.82 -6.86 4.01
CA ALA A 201 -17.14 -7.51 4.05
C ALA A 201 -17.48 -8.30 2.78
N GLY A 202 -16.49 -9.00 2.20
CA GLY A 202 -16.66 -9.84 1.02
C GLY A 202 -16.64 -9.06 -0.30
N GLN A 203 -16.46 -7.74 -0.27
CA GLN A 203 -16.43 -6.87 -1.45
C GLN A 203 -15.06 -6.22 -1.60
N THR A 204 -14.62 -6.04 -2.84
CA THR A 204 -13.35 -5.35 -3.12
C THR A 204 -13.50 -3.85 -2.90
N LEU A 205 -12.40 -3.16 -2.59
CA LEU A 205 -12.38 -1.70 -2.54
C LEU A 205 -12.83 -1.07 -3.87
N GLY A 206 -12.55 -1.74 -5.00
CA GLY A 206 -13.08 -1.38 -6.32
C GLY A 206 -14.61 -1.33 -6.36
N THR A 207 -15.28 -2.40 -5.93
CA THR A 207 -16.75 -2.44 -5.84
C THR A 207 -17.29 -1.35 -4.92
N TRP A 208 -16.66 -1.18 -3.75
CA TRP A 208 -17.04 -0.14 -2.81
C TRP A 208 -16.99 1.26 -3.43
N ALA A 209 -15.93 1.58 -4.20
CA ALA A 209 -15.75 2.86 -4.86
C ALA A 209 -16.77 3.10 -5.98
N THR A 210 -17.10 2.07 -6.78
CA THR A 210 -18.01 2.21 -7.94
C THR A 210 -19.48 2.23 -7.56
N GLU A 211 -19.86 1.53 -6.49
CA GLU A 211 -21.27 1.42 -6.05
C GLU A 211 -21.71 2.55 -5.12
N ARG A 212 -20.83 3.52 -4.83
CA ARG A 212 -21.19 4.74 -4.09
C ARG A 212 -22.29 5.52 -4.82
N PRO A 213 -23.07 6.33 -4.09
CA PRO A 213 -24.02 7.26 -4.70
C PRO A 213 -23.35 8.20 -5.73
N LYS A 214 -22.13 8.67 -5.42
CA LYS A 214 -21.20 9.29 -6.39
C LYS A 214 -20.01 8.34 -6.60
N PRO A 215 -19.96 7.60 -7.71
CA PRO A 215 -18.86 6.68 -7.99
C PRO A 215 -17.51 7.40 -8.00
N VAL A 216 -16.50 6.77 -7.42
CA VAL A 216 -15.12 7.28 -7.41
C VAL A 216 -14.27 6.48 -8.40
N GLU A 217 -13.66 7.20 -9.35
CA GLU A 217 -12.66 6.63 -10.24
C GLU A 217 -11.34 6.41 -9.48
N LEU A 218 -11.05 5.16 -9.10
CA LEU A 218 -9.86 4.82 -8.31
C LEU A 218 -8.55 5.32 -8.95
N THR A 219 -8.45 5.33 -10.28
CA THR A 219 -7.27 5.86 -10.98
C THR A 219 -6.99 7.32 -10.59
N GLY A 220 -8.03 8.14 -10.47
CA GLY A 220 -7.92 9.54 -10.05
C GLY A 220 -7.65 9.71 -8.56
N ALA A 221 -8.22 8.82 -7.73
CA ALA A 221 -8.08 8.87 -6.28
C ALA A 221 -6.77 8.27 -5.76
N MET A 222 -6.12 7.37 -6.50
CA MET A 222 -5.00 6.57 -6.00
C MET A 222 -3.82 7.41 -5.50
N GLY A 223 -3.53 8.54 -6.14
CA GLY A 223 -2.48 9.44 -5.67
C GLY A 223 -2.72 9.97 -4.26
N ALA A 224 -3.98 10.27 -3.91
CA ALA A 224 -4.38 10.68 -2.56
C ALA A 224 -4.37 9.48 -1.60
N LEU A 225 -4.92 8.34 -2.02
CA LEU A 225 -4.95 7.12 -1.21
C LEU A 225 -3.56 6.64 -0.82
N LEU A 226 -2.59 6.62 -1.75
CA LEU A 226 -1.22 6.26 -1.42
C LEU A 226 -0.63 7.16 -0.33
N LYS A 227 -0.91 8.46 -0.38
CA LYS A 227 -0.47 9.41 0.65
C LYS A 227 -1.15 9.15 1.99
N GLU A 228 -2.44 8.85 1.99
CA GLU A 228 -3.20 8.57 3.20
C GLU A 228 -2.85 7.21 3.82
N TRP A 229 -2.54 6.20 3.00
CA TRP A 229 -1.95 4.95 3.47
C TRP A 229 -0.48 5.11 3.93
N GLY A 230 0.10 6.31 3.78
CA GLY A 230 1.49 6.60 4.09
C GLY A 230 2.49 6.06 3.06
N VAL A 231 2.02 5.44 1.99
CA VAL A 231 2.82 4.81 0.93
C VAL A 231 3.18 5.83 -0.15
N ASP A 232 3.76 6.97 0.25
CA ASP A 232 4.21 8.03 -0.66
C ASP A 232 5.71 8.33 -0.59
N ILE A 233 6.23 8.91 -1.66
CA ILE A 233 7.67 9.16 -1.82
C ILE A 233 8.27 10.10 -0.77
N GLN A 234 7.50 11.05 -0.22
CA GLN A 234 7.98 11.95 0.82
C GLN A 234 8.18 11.20 2.14
N ARG A 235 7.28 10.26 2.43
CA ARG A 235 7.40 9.35 3.58
C ARG A 235 8.60 8.46 3.45
N PHE A 236 8.77 7.79 2.32
CA PHE A 236 9.94 6.94 2.09
C PHE A 236 11.26 7.71 2.10
N SER A 237 11.25 8.96 1.66
CA SER A 237 12.42 9.84 1.79
C SER A 237 12.77 10.12 3.25
N SER A 238 11.76 10.29 4.10
CA SER A 238 11.93 10.46 5.55
C SER A 238 12.42 9.17 6.21
N ASP A 239 11.85 8.02 5.86
CA ASP A 239 12.26 6.71 6.36
C ASP A 239 13.69 6.38 5.95
N ARG A 240 14.07 6.73 4.72
CA ARG A 240 15.47 6.66 4.28
C ARG A 240 16.38 7.58 5.08
N ALA A 241 15.93 8.77 5.47
CA ALA A 241 16.74 9.65 6.29
C ALA A 241 16.96 9.05 7.69
N VAL A 242 15.91 8.51 8.30
CA VAL A 242 15.97 7.75 9.57
C VAL A 242 16.92 6.56 9.44
N ARG A 243 16.75 5.74 8.40
CA ARG A 243 17.64 4.61 8.09
C ARG A 243 19.08 5.03 7.86
N ASN A 244 19.33 6.11 7.12
CA ASN A 244 20.70 6.57 6.87
C ASN A 244 21.35 7.04 8.17
N ASN A 245 20.59 7.70 9.04
CA ASN A 245 21.06 8.07 10.36
C ASN A 245 21.45 6.84 11.19
N SER A 246 20.62 5.79 11.20
CA SER A 246 20.97 4.55 11.92
C SER A 246 22.14 3.78 11.30
N SER A 247 22.38 3.93 10.00
CA SER A 247 23.43 3.18 9.27
C SER A 247 24.81 3.83 9.34
N TYR A 248 24.88 5.17 9.32
CA TYR A 248 26.15 5.90 9.20
C TYR A 248 26.56 6.62 10.49
N THR A 249 25.61 6.90 11.38
CA THR A 249 25.88 7.59 12.62
C THR A 249 26.04 6.56 13.74
N PRO A 250 27.14 6.56 14.52
CA PRO A 250 27.26 5.66 15.65
C PRO A 250 26.11 5.86 16.62
N THR A 251 25.28 4.83 16.76
CA THR A 251 24.21 4.81 17.74
C THR A 251 24.84 4.73 19.13
N ARG A 252 24.30 5.45 20.11
CA ARG A 252 24.74 5.44 21.52
C ARG A 252 26.05 6.15 21.88
N LEU A 253 26.54 7.10 21.08
CA LEU A 253 27.57 8.07 21.55
C LEU A 253 27.09 8.89 22.76
N ARG A 254 25.77 8.99 22.93
CA ARG A 254 25.08 9.49 24.12
C ARG A 254 23.97 8.48 24.47
N PRO A 255 23.54 8.38 25.74
CA PRO A 255 22.35 7.59 26.09
C PRO A 255 21.22 7.97 25.14
N SER A 256 20.73 6.99 24.38
CA SER A 256 19.73 7.28 23.36
C SER A 256 18.38 7.47 24.02
N PRO A 257 17.61 8.51 23.66
CA PRO A 257 16.21 8.61 24.07
C PRO A 257 15.31 7.59 23.34
N THR A 258 15.85 6.80 22.40
CA THR A 258 15.12 5.80 21.59
C THR A 258 14.96 4.44 22.29
N THR A 259 14.65 4.44 23.59
CA THR A 259 14.31 3.22 24.32
C THR A 259 12.81 2.93 24.21
N VAL A 260 12.48 1.65 24.04
CA VAL A 260 11.09 1.16 24.11
C VAL A 260 10.90 0.38 25.41
N SER A 261 9.68 0.41 25.95
CA SER A 261 9.32 -0.38 27.13
C SER A 261 8.90 -1.80 26.74
N PRO A 262 8.96 -2.78 27.65
CA PRO A 262 8.37 -4.11 27.42
C PRO A 262 6.89 -4.05 27.06
N ALA A 263 6.12 -3.18 27.71
CA ALA A 263 4.70 -2.97 27.41
C ALA A 263 4.50 -2.52 25.96
N TYR A 264 5.29 -1.55 25.48
CA TYR A 264 5.24 -1.12 24.08
C TYR A 264 5.53 -2.27 23.10
N VAL A 265 6.55 -3.09 23.37
CA VAL A 265 6.91 -4.22 22.51
C VAL A 265 5.77 -5.24 22.47
N SER A 266 5.19 -5.56 23.64
CA SER A 266 4.08 -6.49 23.75
C SER A 266 2.85 -5.99 22.99
N ASP A 267 2.47 -4.72 23.20
CA ASP A 267 1.32 -4.09 22.52
C ASP A 267 1.51 -4.07 21.01
N LEU A 268 2.73 -3.78 20.55
CA LEU A 268 3.06 -3.78 19.14
C LEU A 268 2.93 -5.17 18.53
N LEU A 269 3.55 -6.19 19.13
CA LEU A 269 3.51 -7.55 18.61
C LEU A 269 2.08 -8.10 18.57
N ASP A 270 1.33 -7.92 19.65
CA ASP A 270 -0.09 -8.30 19.73
C ASP A 270 -0.92 -7.63 18.62
N GLN A 271 -0.83 -6.30 18.53
CA GLN A 271 -1.57 -5.53 17.54
C GLN A 271 -1.25 -5.97 16.10
N VAL A 272 0.03 -6.19 15.78
CA VAL A 272 0.44 -6.60 14.44
C VAL A 272 -0.04 -8.01 14.11
N TRP A 273 0.10 -8.98 15.03
CA TRP A 273 -0.38 -10.34 14.79
C TRP A 273 -1.89 -10.41 14.63
N ARG A 274 -2.66 -9.66 15.43
CA ARG A 274 -4.12 -9.56 15.27
C ARG A 274 -4.52 -9.05 13.88
N LEU A 275 -3.75 -8.14 13.28
CA LEU A 275 -4.02 -7.62 11.94
C LEU A 275 -3.77 -8.64 10.82
N VAL A 276 -2.80 -9.54 11.00
CA VAL A 276 -2.40 -10.52 9.98
C VAL A 276 -2.87 -11.95 10.30
N ALA A 277 -3.67 -12.11 11.35
CA ALA A 277 -4.23 -13.38 11.77
C ALA A 277 -5.00 -14.04 10.60
N PRO A 278 -4.75 -15.32 10.31
CA PRO A 278 -5.56 -16.05 9.35
C PRO A 278 -6.96 -16.28 9.91
N THR A 279 -7.98 -16.13 9.06
CA THR A 279 -9.35 -16.55 9.35
C THR A 279 -9.80 -17.61 8.35
N ASP A 280 -11.01 -18.15 8.52
CA ASP A 280 -11.58 -19.19 7.65
C ASP A 280 -11.71 -18.70 6.19
N GLY A 281 -10.67 -18.93 5.40
CA GLY A 281 -10.66 -18.75 3.94
C GLY A 281 -10.18 -17.39 3.44
N VAL A 282 -9.91 -16.40 4.31
CA VAL A 282 -9.45 -15.06 3.89
C VAL A 282 -8.24 -14.61 4.71
N ALA A 283 -7.08 -14.55 4.06
CA ALA A 283 -5.92 -13.91 4.66
C ALA A 283 -6.18 -12.39 4.80
N PHE A 284 -5.76 -11.79 5.91
CA PHE A 284 -5.87 -10.34 6.18
C PHE A 284 -7.29 -9.78 6.37
N GLN A 285 -8.26 -10.61 6.74
CA GLN A 285 -9.63 -10.16 7.04
C GLN A 285 -9.67 -9.06 8.14
N GLN A 286 -8.67 -9.00 9.01
CA GLN A 286 -8.57 -8.00 10.07
C GLN A 286 -7.88 -6.70 9.64
N LEU A 287 -6.97 -6.75 8.65
CA LEU A 287 -6.23 -5.58 8.18
C LEU A 287 -7.01 -4.78 7.12
N ASP A 288 -7.61 -5.48 6.16
CA ASP A 288 -8.28 -4.86 5.02
C ASP A 288 -9.41 -3.87 5.41
N PRO A 289 -10.23 -4.12 6.46
CA PRO A 289 -11.22 -3.14 6.92
C PRO A 289 -10.62 -1.78 7.25
N PHE A 290 -9.43 -1.73 7.86
CA PHE A 290 -8.78 -0.48 8.22
C PHE A 290 -8.18 0.24 7.01
N ILE A 291 -7.64 -0.51 6.04
CA ILE A 291 -7.17 0.06 4.76
C ILE A 291 -8.36 0.65 3.98
N ALA A 292 -9.50 -0.06 3.96
CA ALA A 292 -10.73 0.38 3.32
C ALA A 292 -11.32 1.62 4.02
N ARG A 293 -11.34 1.66 5.36
CA ARG A 293 -11.81 2.84 6.12
C ARG A 293 -11.05 4.11 5.75
N ILE A 294 -9.71 4.05 5.66
CA ILE A 294 -8.90 5.20 5.21
C ILE A 294 -9.35 5.65 3.81
N ALA A 295 -9.59 4.71 2.89
CA ALA A 295 -10.05 5.06 1.56
C ALA A 295 -11.45 5.70 1.57
N PHE A 296 -12.34 5.25 2.45
CA PHE A 296 -13.70 5.79 2.58
C PHE A 296 -13.68 7.24 3.10
N ASP A 297 -12.81 7.54 4.05
CA ASP A 297 -12.57 8.90 4.53
C ASP A 297 -12.09 9.79 3.37
N SER A 298 -11.14 9.30 2.55
CA SER A 298 -10.66 9.99 1.33
C SER A 298 -11.78 10.29 0.35
N PHE A 299 -12.62 9.28 0.06
CA PHE A 299 -13.72 9.40 -0.89
C PHE A 299 -14.76 10.42 -0.42
N THR A 300 -15.03 10.46 0.88
CA THR A 300 -15.97 11.41 1.49
C THR A 300 -15.41 12.83 1.46
N GLN A 301 -14.12 13.01 1.76
CA GLN A 301 -13.48 14.33 1.69
C GLN A 301 -13.50 14.91 0.27
N ALA A 302 -13.23 14.08 -0.75
CA ALA A 302 -13.30 14.52 -2.15
C ALA A 302 -14.71 15.02 -2.54
N GLU A 303 -15.77 14.36 -2.05
CA GLU A 303 -17.15 14.79 -2.30
C GLU A 303 -17.48 16.14 -1.67
N HIS A 304 -16.93 16.42 -0.48
CA HIS A 304 -17.08 17.71 0.19
C HIS A 304 -16.35 18.83 -0.54
N ASP A 305 -15.11 18.57 -0.98
CA ASP A 305 -14.31 19.55 -1.71
C ASP A 305 -14.95 19.92 -3.06
N ASP A 306 -15.50 18.94 -3.78
CA ASP A 306 -16.25 19.17 -5.03
C ASP A 306 -17.53 19.98 -4.81
N ALA A 307 -18.25 19.74 -3.72
CA ALA A 307 -19.46 20.48 -3.37
C ALA A 307 -19.13 21.95 -3.04
N ALA A 308 -18.08 22.19 -2.24
CA ALA A 308 -17.62 23.54 -1.92
C ALA A 308 -17.16 24.30 -3.18
N ALA A 309 -16.42 23.64 -4.08
CA ALA A 309 -15.98 24.25 -5.34
C ALA A 309 -17.16 24.61 -6.26
N ALA A 310 -18.23 23.80 -6.28
CA ALA A 310 -19.43 24.08 -7.04
C ALA A 310 -20.24 25.27 -6.48
N GLU A 311 -20.33 25.38 -5.15
CA GLU A 311 -20.96 26.53 -4.49
C GLU A 311 -20.20 27.83 -4.76
N ASP A 312 -18.87 27.81 -4.67
CA ASP A 312 -18.02 28.97 -5.00
C ASP A 312 -18.18 29.37 -6.48
N ALA A 313 -18.22 28.40 -7.41
CA ALA A 313 -18.44 28.67 -8.82
C ALA A 313 -19.83 29.28 -9.09
N ALA A 314 -20.87 28.80 -8.38
CA ALA A 314 -22.21 29.35 -8.45
C ALA A 314 -22.27 30.79 -7.91
N ALA A 315 -21.62 31.07 -6.77
CA ALA A 315 -21.56 32.39 -6.15
C ALA A 315 -20.81 33.43 -7.01
N VAL A 316 -19.80 33.02 -7.78
CA VAL A 316 -19.08 33.90 -8.72
C VAL A 316 -19.90 34.19 -9.99
N SER A 317 -20.87 33.33 -10.31
CA SER A 317 -21.68 33.44 -11.53
C SER A 317 -22.98 34.25 -11.37
N ASP A 318 -23.31 34.74 -10.17
CA ASP A 318 -24.46 35.63 -9.92
C ASP A 318 -24.05 37.12 -10.00
N PRO A 319 -24.41 37.87 -11.06
CA PRO A 319 -24.05 39.28 -11.19
C PRO A 319 -24.97 40.22 -10.38
N SER A 320 -25.88 39.69 -9.54
CA SER A 320 -26.92 40.50 -8.87
C SER A 320 -26.54 41.03 -7.47
N ALA A 321 -25.32 40.78 -6.98
CA ALA A 321 -24.80 41.36 -5.75
C ALA A 321 -24.48 42.86 -5.90
N THR A 322 -25.57 43.64 -5.82
CA THR A 322 -25.74 45.09 -5.73
C THR A 322 -24.60 45.89 -5.06
N LEU A 323 -24.07 46.87 -5.80
CA LEU A 323 -23.47 48.09 -5.27
C LEU A 323 -24.58 48.99 -4.69
N PRO A 324 -24.36 49.72 -3.58
CA PRO A 324 -25.34 50.70 -3.10
C PRO A 324 -25.28 51.95 -3.99
N ALA A 325 -26.29 52.12 -4.84
CA ALA A 325 -26.45 53.32 -5.66
C ALA A 325 -27.18 54.42 -4.86
N GLU A 326 -26.59 55.61 -4.92
CA GLU A 326 -27.05 56.84 -4.31
C GLU A 326 -28.44 57.28 -4.80
N GLN A 327 -29.13 57.99 -3.91
CA GLN A 327 -30.40 58.66 -4.11
C GLN A 327 -30.35 59.64 -5.29
N SER A 328 -31.34 59.57 -6.18
CA SER A 328 -31.82 60.73 -6.92
C SER A 328 -33.32 60.64 -7.12
N GLU A 329 -34.02 61.65 -6.62
CA GLU A 329 -35.44 61.92 -6.78
C GLU A 329 -35.82 62.07 -8.26
N ALA A 330 -36.94 61.48 -8.67
CA ALA A 330 -37.75 61.95 -9.80
C ALA A 330 -39.12 61.28 -9.79
N ASP A 331 -40.13 62.15 -9.72
CA ASP A 331 -41.55 61.86 -9.62
C ASP A 331 -42.11 61.32 -10.94
N GLY A 332 -43.09 60.43 -10.88
CA GLY A 332 -43.71 59.84 -12.06
C GLY A 332 -44.95 59.03 -11.73
N ASP A 333 -46.07 59.73 -11.57
CA ASP A 333 -47.41 59.17 -11.44
C ASP A 333 -47.79 58.39 -12.72
N GLY A 334 -48.21 57.14 -12.55
CA GLY A 334 -48.52 56.24 -13.65
C GLY A 334 -49.47 55.15 -13.20
N ASP A 335 -50.75 55.51 -13.16
CA ASP A 335 -51.88 54.63 -12.91
C ASP A 335 -51.96 53.59 -14.02
N GLY A 336 -51.82 52.31 -13.66
CA GLY A 336 -51.82 51.18 -14.59
C GLY A 336 -52.43 49.95 -13.93
N ASP A 337 -53.75 49.96 -13.87
CA ASP A 337 -54.67 48.85 -13.70
C ASP A 337 -54.40 47.76 -14.75
N GLY A 338 -53.91 46.62 -14.26
CA GLY A 338 -53.60 45.43 -15.05
C GLY A 338 -53.83 44.18 -14.19
N ASP A 339 -55.10 43.86 -14.03
CA ASP A 339 -55.66 42.56 -13.71
C ASP A 339 -55.08 41.47 -14.63
N GLY A 340 -54.15 40.70 -14.07
CA GLY A 340 -53.56 39.50 -14.66
C GLY A 340 -53.63 38.36 -13.65
N ASP A 341 -54.81 37.77 -13.57
CA ASP A 341 -55.10 36.42 -13.10
C ASP A 341 -54.29 35.41 -13.93
N GLY A 342 -53.10 35.11 -13.41
CA GLY A 342 -52.23 34.02 -13.85
C GLY A 342 -52.11 32.99 -12.75
N ASP A 343 -53.15 32.18 -12.59
CA ASP A 343 -53.15 30.84 -12.02
C ASP A 343 -52.24 29.94 -12.86
N GLY A 344 -50.93 30.10 -12.63
CA GLY A 344 -49.89 29.16 -13.01
C GLY A 344 -49.63 28.21 -11.85
N ASP A 345 -50.45 27.17 -11.74
CA ASP A 345 -50.05 25.88 -11.22
C ASP A 345 -48.89 25.36 -12.08
N GLY A 346 -47.69 25.81 -11.73
CA GLY A 346 -46.41 25.31 -12.20
C GLY A 346 -45.97 24.14 -11.33
N ASP A 347 -46.70 23.03 -11.40
CA ASP A 347 -46.17 21.70 -11.15
C ASP A 347 -45.10 21.39 -12.20
N GLY A 348 -43.87 21.81 -11.90
CA GLY A 348 -42.75 21.59 -12.79
C GLY A 348 -41.55 22.45 -12.45
N ASP A 349 -40.88 22.09 -11.36
CA ASP A 349 -39.42 22.06 -11.36
C ASP A 349 -38.97 21.04 -10.31
N GLU A 350 -39.28 19.78 -10.59
CA GLU A 350 -38.31 18.73 -10.29
C GLU A 350 -37.04 19.10 -11.05
N THR A 351 -36.21 19.90 -10.39
CA THR A 351 -34.78 19.96 -10.70
C THR A 351 -34.29 18.54 -10.54
N ARG A 352 -34.26 17.85 -11.68
CA ARG A 352 -33.66 16.53 -11.86
C ARG A 352 -32.16 16.72 -11.71
N ILE A 353 -31.74 17.05 -10.49
CA ILE A 353 -30.37 16.88 -10.05
C ILE A 353 -30.16 15.38 -10.10
N THR A 354 -29.11 14.98 -10.79
CA THR A 354 -28.57 13.63 -10.89
C THR A 354 -28.10 13.07 -9.53
N GLY A 355 -28.74 13.48 -8.44
CA GLY A 355 -28.47 13.05 -7.08
C GLY A 355 -29.25 11.79 -6.78
N SER A 356 -28.51 10.69 -6.64
CA SER A 356 -28.91 9.52 -5.86
C SER A 356 -29.77 9.91 -4.64
N TYR A 357 -31.04 9.52 -4.64
CA TYR A 357 -31.95 9.72 -3.52
C TYR A 357 -31.47 8.90 -2.32
N VAL A 358 -31.02 9.56 -1.26
CA VAL A 358 -30.81 8.96 0.07
C VAL A 358 -32.13 9.10 0.83
N PRO A 359 -32.73 8.00 1.33
CA PRO A 359 -33.92 8.07 2.17
C PRO A 359 -33.70 9.00 3.38
N SER A 360 -34.70 9.81 3.73
CA SER A 360 -34.57 10.82 4.80
C SER A 360 -34.34 10.23 6.20
N ASP A 361 -34.52 8.93 6.37
CA ASP A 361 -34.33 8.18 7.60
C ASP A 361 -32.98 7.43 7.68
N GLN A 362 -32.09 7.58 6.68
CA GLN A 362 -30.79 6.91 6.63
C GLN A 362 -29.63 7.92 6.54
N THR A 363 -28.49 7.57 7.12
CA THR A 363 -27.23 8.29 6.85
C THR A 363 -26.73 7.96 5.43
N PRO A 364 -25.90 8.82 4.81
CA PRO A 364 -25.26 8.50 3.54
C PRO A 364 -24.44 7.20 3.59
N THR A 365 -23.76 6.93 4.71
CA THR A 365 -23.02 5.67 4.95
C THR A 365 -23.97 4.48 4.96
N GLU A 366 -25.05 4.54 5.75
CA GLU A 366 -26.05 3.46 5.83
C GLU A 366 -26.62 3.12 4.46
N PHE A 367 -27.06 4.12 3.70
CA PHE A 367 -27.63 3.91 2.38
C PHE A 367 -26.62 3.25 1.42
N TRP A 368 -25.37 3.72 1.42
CA TRP A 368 -24.31 3.16 0.58
C TRP A 368 -23.99 1.71 0.96
N VAL A 369 -23.84 1.43 2.25
CA VAL A 369 -23.56 0.09 2.75
C VAL A 369 -24.71 -0.87 2.46
N GLU A 370 -25.97 -0.45 2.65
CA GLU A 370 -27.15 -1.24 2.29
C GLU A 370 -27.20 -1.53 0.79
N ARG A 371 -26.73 -0.62 -0.07
CA ARG A 371 -26.69 -0.84 -1.51
C ARG A 371 -25.68 -1.92 -1.91
N VAL A 372 -24.51 -1.94 -1.27
CA VAL A 372 -23.44 -2.90 -1.59
C VAL A 372 -23.69 -4.27 -0.97
N LEU A 373 -24.18 -4.33 0.28
CA LEU A 373 -24.28 -5.58 1.04
C LEU A 373 -25.71 -6.03 1.36
N GLY A 374 -26.70 -5.18 1.14
CA GLY A 374 -28.04 -5.36 1.70
C GLY A 374 -28.13 -4.97 3.18
N ARG A 375 -29.36 -4.92 3.71
CA ARG A 375 -29.65 -4.38 5.05
C ARG A 375 -28.99 -5.13 6.22
N SER A 376 -29.04 -6.46 6.20
CA SER A 376 -28.64 -7.26 7.36
C SER A 376 -27.12 -7.35 7.57
N PRO A 377 -26.28 -7.56 6.54
CA PRO A 377 -24.82 -7.53 6.70
C PRO A 377 -24.29 -6.10 6.87
N GLY A 378 -25.07 -5.10 6.45
CA GLY A 378 -24.64 -3.70 6.42
C GLY A 378 -24.47 -3.04 7.80
N GLN A 379 -25.25 -3.44 8.80
CA GLN A 379 -25.23 -2.74 10.10
C GLN A 379 -23.84 -2.74 10.77
N PHE A 380 -23.14 -3.88 10.76
CA PHE A 380 -21.77 -3.97 11.30
C PHE A 380 -20.80 -3.08 10.51
N VAL A 381 -20.95 -3.05 9.18
CA VAL A 381 -20.06 -2.26 8.31
C VAL A 381 -20.28 -0.77 8.53
N THR A 382 -21.53 -0.33 8.63
CA THR A 382 -21.86 1.05 8.99
C THR A 382 -21.28 1.41 10.36
N GLU A 383 -21.52 0.59 11.39
CA GLU A 383 -20.99 0.82 12.74
C GLU A 383 -19.45 0.89 12.73
N PHE A 384 -18.79 0.01 11.99
CA PHE A 384 -17.34 0.04 11.82
C PHE A 384 -16.86 1.31 11.13
N ILE A 385 -17.56 1.83 10.13
CA ILE A 385 -17.14 3.05 9.42
C ILE A 385 -17.39 4.29 10.29
N ASP A 386 -18.58 4.41 10.87
CA ASP A 386 -19.05 5.64 11.53
C ASP A 386 -18.63 5.73 13.02
N ASP A 387 -18.47 4.60 13.73
CA ASP A 387 -18.11 4.58 15.16
C ASP A 387 -16.65 4.16 15.39
N GLN A 388 -15.74 5.12 15.23
CA GLN A 388 -14.32 4.94 15.56
C GLN A 388 -14.06 4.70 17.05
N THR A 389 -15.02 4.98 17.94
CA THR A 389 -14.85 4.74 19.38
C THR A 389 -15.14 3.28 19.73
N ALA A 390 -16.13 2.68 19.08
CA ALA A 390 -16.41 1.25 19.18
C ALA A 390 -15.37 0.41 18.44
N HIS A 391 -14.84 0.93 17.33
CA HIS A 391 -13.88 0.23 16.48
C HIS A 391 -12.61 1.08 16.25
N PRO A 392 -11.77 1.29 17.28
CA PRO A 392 -10.59 2.13 17.19
C PRO A 392 -9.61 1.60 16.14
N THR A 393 -9.05 2.51 15.35
CA THR A 393 -7.99 2.18 14.40
C THR A 393 -6.72 1.77 15.16
N PRO A 394 -6.09 0.63 14.83
CA PRO A 394 -4.83 0.22 15.42
C PRO A 394 -3.77 1.31 15.27
N THR A 395 -3.00 1.56 16.32
CA THR A 395 -2.00 2.64 16.38
C THR A 395 -0.97 2.55 15.25
N VAL A 396 -0.53 1.35 14.85
CA VAL A 396 0.38 1.18 13.70
C VAL A 396 -0.23 1.67 12.39
N ILE A 397 -1.54 1.47 12.19
CA ILE A 397 -2.25 1.92 10.99
C ILE A 397 -2.53 3.42 11.05
N GLU A 398 -2.93 3.94 12.21
CA GLU A 398 -3.11 5.37 12.43
C GLU A 398 -1.79 6.14 12.16
N ASP A 399 -0.69 5.70 12.77
CA ASP A 399 0.64 6.32 12.64
C ASP A 399 1.22 6.21 11.21
N ALA A 400 0.75 5.27 10.38
CA ALA A 400 1.27 5.05 9.02
C ALA A 400 1.16 6.32 8.15
N SER A 401 0.03 7.02 8.28
CA SER A 401 -0.35 8.21 7.51
C SER A 401 0.29 9.51 8.01
N LEU A 402 0.81 9.52 9.24
CA LEU A 402 1.05 10.75 10.00
C LEU A 402 2.42 11.42 9.78
N ASN A 403 2.36 12.76 9.85
CA ASN A 403 3.42 13.74 10.17
C ASN A 403 4.40 13.45 11.31
N LEU A 404 5.06 12.30 11.43
CA LEU A 404 5.74 11.94 12.69
C LEU A 404 7.13 12.58 12.92
N ALA A 405 7.55 13.53 12.07
CA ALA A 405 8.78 14.29 12.27
C ALA A 405 8.79 14.99 13.65
N GLY A 406 9.83 14.74 14.45
CA GLY A 406 9.98 15.33 15.79
C GLY A 406 9.17 14.66 16.90
N THR A 407 8.50 13.54 16.63
CA THR A 407 7.80 12.73 17.64
C THR A 407 8.74 11.70 18.31
N SER A 408 8.20 10.86 19.20
CA SER A 408 8.97 9.80 19.85
C SER A 408 9.39 8.71 18.85
N ALA A 409 10.52 8.04 19.13
CA ALA A 409 11.01 6.96 18.26
C ALA A 409 10.02 5.79 18.13
N GLY A 410 9.25 5.49 19.19
CA GLY A 410 8.20 4.47 19.16
C GLY A 410 7.09 4.82 18.17
N ARG A 411 6.62 6.08 18.13
CA ARG A 411 5.62 6.50 17.13
C ARG A 411 6.19 6.46 15.72
N ILE A 412 7.40 6.98 15.51
CA ILE A 412 8.06 6.91 14.19
C ILE A 412 8.14 5.44 13.73
N PHE A 413 8.52 4.54 14.63
CA PHE A 413 8.58 3.12 14.37
C PHE A 413 7.21 2.53 14.03
N ASN A 414 6.16 2.83 14.80
CA ASN A 414 4.78 2.42 14.50
C ASN A 414 4.36 2.83 13.08
N GLY A 415 4.66 4.07 12.68
CA GLY A 415 4.34 4.54 11.34
C GLY A 415 5.06 3.73 10.25
N MET A 416 6.34 3.40 10.45
CA MET A 416 7.08 2.51 9.52
C MET A 416 6.50 1.10 9.50
N VAL A 417 6.06 0.58 10.66
CA VAL A 417 5.40 -0.74 10.74
C VAL A 417 4.10 -0.75 9.94
N GLY A 418 3.23 0.25 10.13
CA GLY A 418 1.96 0.33 9.42
C GLY A 418 2.14 0.44 7.90
N ARG A 419 3.08 1.28 7.44
CA ARG A 419 3.41 1.38 6.00
C ARG A 419 3.95 0.07 5.43
N ALA A 420 4.87 -0.57 6.15
CA ALA A 420 5.39 -1.87 5.75
C ALA A 420 4.28 -2.93 5.68
N LEU A 421 3.36 -2.98 6.66
CA LEU A 421 2.23 -3.91 6.66
C LEU A 421 1.29 -3.71 5.48
N ILE A 422 0.94 -2.45 5.16
CA ILE A 422 0.09 -2.14 4.00
C ILE A 422 0.79 -2.59 2.70
N LEU A 423 2.09 -2.30 2.55
CA LEU A 423 2.86 -2.76 1.38
C LEU A 423 2.98 -4.29 1.32
N LEU A 424 3.22 -4.95 2.44
CA LEU A 424 3.30 -6.41 2.54
C LEU A 424 1.96 -7.06 2.18
N ARG A 425 0.83 -6.44 2.55
CA ARG A 425 -0.50 -6.88 2.13
C ARG A 425 -0.66 -6.86 0.62
N PHE A 426 -0.28 -5.77 -0.05
CA PHE A 426 -0.31 -5.67 -1.51
C PHE A 426 0.66 -6.64 -2.18
N ALA A 427 1.89 -6.77 -1.67
CA ALA A 427 2.88 -7.71 -2.19
C ALA A 427 2.45 -9.18 -2.04
N THR A 428 1.80 -9.51 -0.92
CA THR A 428 1.21 -10.84 -0.70
C THR A 428 0.07 -11.09 -1.68
N GLY A 429 -0.80 -10.10 -1.90
CA GLY A 429 -1.84 -10.14 -2.93
C GLY A 429 -1.27 -10.33 -4.34
N ALA A 430 -0.19 -9.64 -4.67
CA ALA A 430 0.47 -9.75 -5.98
C ALA A 430 1.07 -11.13 -6.22
N THR A 431 1.67 -11.72 -5.19
CA THR A 431 2.22 -13.08 -5.26
C THR A 431 1.11 -14.12 -5.39
N ARG A 432 0.04 -13.98 -4.59
CA ARG A 432 -1.14 -14.85 -4.68
C ARG A 432 -1.80 -14.76 -6.04
N ASP A 433 -1.95 -13.56 -6.58
CA ASP A 433 -2.47 -13.32 -7.92
C ASP A 433 -1.60 -13.96 -9.01
N LEU A 434 -0.26 -13.87 -8.92
CA LEU A 434 0.63 -14.56 -9.87
C LEU A 434 0.39 -16.07 -9.87
N ILE A 435 0.45 -16.66 -8.67
CA ILE A 435 0.38 -18.11 -8.49
C ILE A 435 -0.99 -18.62 -8.97
N ALA A 436 -2.07 -17.93 -8.58
CA ALA A 436 -3.43 -18.25 -9.00
C ALA A 436 -3.64 -18.09 -10.52
N ALA A 437 -3.21 -16.96 -11.10
CA ALA A 437 -3.34 -16.69 -12.53
C ALA A 437 -2.55 -17.70 -13.38
N ALA A 438 -1.41 -18.18 -12.88
CA ALA A 438 -0.63 -19.24 -13.52
C ALA A 438 -1.22 -20.65 -13.34
N GLY A 439 -2.33 -20.79 -12.59
CA GLY A 439 -3.03 -22.06 -12.37
C GLY A 439 -2.40 -22.96 -11.31
N TYR A 440 -1.63 -22.39 -10.38
CA TYR A 440 -0.98 -23.11 -9.28
C TYR A 440 -1.62 -22.78 -7.93
N SER A 441 -1.33 -23.63 -6.95
CA SER A 441 -1.85 -23.56 -5.59
C SER A 441 -0.72 -23.67 -4.55
N THR A 442 -1.10 -23.64 -3.29
CA THR A 442 -0.19 -23.80 -2.14
C THR A 442 0.60 -25.10 -2.21
N SER A 443 0.00 -26.19 -2.71
CA SER A 443 0.67 -27.49 -2.82
C SER A 443 1.77 -27.50 -3.89
N ASP A 444 1.59 -26.73 -4.97
CA ASP A 444 2.55 -26.64 -6.07
C ASP A 444 3.81 -25.85 -5.68
N VAL A 445 3.67 -24.87 -4.79
CA VAL A 445 4.78 -24.05 -4.27
C VAL A 445 5.23 -24.46 -2.86
N ASP A 446 4.82 -25.64 -2.39
CA ASP A 446 5.13 -26.15 -1.05
C ASP A 446 6.64 -26.21 -0.78
N PHE A 447 7.44 -26.54 -1.80
CA PHE A 447 8.91 -26.58 -1.67
C PHE A 447 9.50 -25.25 -1.18
N TRP A 448 8.96 -24.13 -1.68
CA TRP A 448 9.42 -22.79 -1.32
C TRP A 448 8.94 -22.38 0.06
N ILE A 449 7.66 -22.65 0.37
CA ILE A 449 7.10 -22.34 1.69
C ILE A 449 7.89 -23.10 2.77
N ARG A 450 8.15 -24.39 2.55
CA ARG A 450 8.94 -25.22 3.48
C ARG A 450 10.38 -24.75 3.62
N ASP A 451 11.05 -24.42 2.52
CA ASP A 451 12.43 -23.91 2.57
C ASP A 451 12.51 -22.62 3.39
N MET A 452 11.62 -21.66 3.12
CA MET A 452 11.49 -20.43 3.89
C MET A 452 11.26 -20.73 5.39
N LEU A 453 10.26 -21.52 5.76
CA LEU A 453 9.99 -21.84 7.16
C LEU A 453 11.19 -22.52 7.84
N GLN A 454 11.86 -23.45 7.17
CA GLN A 454 13.03 -24.16 7.71
C GLN A 454 14.23 -23.23 7.91
N LEU A 455 14.51 -22.34 6.95
CA LEU A 455 15.60 -21.36 7.05
C LEU A 455 15.44 -20.45 8.28
N HIS A 456 14.20 -20.17 8.65
CA HIS A 456 13.86 -19.35 9.82
C HIS A 456 13.65 -20.15 11.11
N GLY A 457 13.90 -21.47 11.09
CA GLY A 457 13.74 -22.34 12.25
C GLY A 457 12.29 -22.50 12.71
N ILE A 458 11.33 -22.26 11.81
CA ILE A 458 9.91 -22.43 12.06
C ILE A 458 9.53 -23.89 11.80
N ARG A 459 8.86 -24.50 12.77
CA ARG A 459 8.40 -25.88 12.63
C ARG A 459 7.27 -25.93 11.60
N ILE A 460 7.46 -26.72 10.56
CA ILE A 460 6.42 -27.01 9.58
C ILE A 460 5.32 -27.84 10.28
N PRO A 461 4.03 -27.48 10.13
CA PRO A 461 2.94 -28.27 10.70
C PRO A 461 2.91 -29.68 10.10
N ASP A 462 2.40 -30.64 10.88
CA ASP A 462 2.19 -32.00 10.37
C ASP A 462 0.99 -32.06 9.41
N SER A 463 0.06 -31.11 9.53
CA SER A 463 -1.01 -30.86 8.57
C SER A 463 -0.43 -30.16 7.32
N GLN A 464 -1.13 -30.30 6.19
CA GLN A 464 -0.84 -29.50 4.99
C GLN A 464 -1.47 -28.10 5.07
N ASP A 465 -2.08 -27.76 6.21
CA ASP A 465 -2.70 -26.46 6.43
C ASP A 465 -1.75 -25.54 7.19
N TYR A 466 -1.13 -24.62 6.46
CA TYR A 466 -0.22 -23.65 7.05
C TYR A 466 -0.89 -22.69 8.04
N ARG A 467 -2.23 -22.63 8.12
CA ARG A 467 -2.95 -21.85 9.14
C ARG A 467 -2.71 -22.41 10.54
N ASP A 468 -2.33 -23.68 10.69
CA ASP A 468 -1.99 -24.27 11.99
C ASP A 468 -0.76 -23.60 12.64
N LEU A 469 0.06 -22.90 11.86
CA LEU A 469 1.15 -22.06 12.39
C LEU A 469 0.64 -20.93 13.30
N TRP A 470 -0.65 -20.58 13.21
CA TRP A 470 -1.29 -19.57 14.06
C TRP A 470 -1.41 -20.03 15.52
N PHE A 471 -1.57 -21.33 15.80
CA PHE A 471 -1.73 -21.81 17.18
C PHE A 471 -0.54 -21.43 18.07
N ASP A 472 0.69 -21.57 17.54
CA ASP A 472 1.90 -21.15 18.26
C ASP A 472 1.93 -19.63 18.51
N ILE A 473 1.38 -18.83 17.58
CA ILE A 473 1.29 -17.37 17.69
C ILE A 473 0.26 -16.99 18.75
N GLU A 474 -0.93 -17.58 18.70
CA GLU A 474 -2.03 -17.33 19.63
C GLU A 474 -1.60 -17.62 21.08
N ASP A 475 -0.98 -18.78 21.31
CA ASP A 475 -0.42 -19.15 22.62
C ASP A 475 0.66 -18.13 23.06
N ALA A 476 1.55 -17.71 22.16
CA ALA A 476 2.60 -16.76 22.49
C ALA A 476 2.08 -15.34 22.76
N VAL A 477 1.01 -14.92 22.09
CA VAL A 477 0.32 -13.64 22.37
C VAL A 477 -0.33 -13.69 23.75
N ALA A 478 -1.07 -14.77 24.07
CA ALA A 478 -1.70 -14.94 25.37
C ALA A 478 -0.67 -14.91 26.52
N ASP A 479 0.46 -15.59 26.36
CA ASP A 479 1.57 -15.60 27.33
C ASP A 479 2.18 -14.19 27.58
N LEU A 480 2.16 -13.32 26.57
CA LEU A 480 2.61 -11.93 26.71
C LEU A 480 1.55 -11.06 27.41
N GLU A 481 0.27 -11.26 27.13
CA GLU A 481 -0.84 -10.56 27.79
C GLU A 481 -0.88 -10.87 29.29
N ASP A 482 -0.70 -12.13 29.68
CA ASP A 482 -0.65 -12.55 31.08
C ASP A 482 0.47 -11.83 31.84
N MET A 483 1.67 -11.72 31.23
CA MET A 483 2.79 -11.01 31.84
C MET A 483 2.48 -9.51 32.10
N ARG A 484 1.77 -8.85 31.18
CA ARG A 484 1.36 -7.44 31.35
C ARG A 484 0.45 -7.29 32.58
N SER A 485 -0.39 -8.29 32.85
CA SER A 485 -1.30 -8.28 33.99
C SER A 485 -0.60 -8.52 35.34
N GLU A 486 0.56 -9.20 35.32
CA GLU A 486 1.32 -9.59 36.51
C GLU A 486 2.41 -8.59 36.92
N SER A 487 2.96 -7.80 35.98
CA SER A 487 4.05 -6.86 36.27
C SER A 487 3.54 -5.52 36.81
N ASP A 488 4.11 -5.04 37.92
CA ASP A 488 4.06 -3.61 38.27
C ASP A 488 4.78 -2.84 37.15
N ALA A 489 4.01 -2.17 36.29
CA ALA A 489 4.44 -1.61 35.00
C ALA A 489 5.63 -0.63 35.05
N ASP A 490 6.03 -0.17 36.23
CA ASP A 490 7.04 0.87 36.43
C ASP A 490 8.49 0.34 36.55
N ASP A 491 8.72 -0.96 36.80
CA ASP A 491 10.07 -1.53 37.01
C ASP A 491 10.52 -2.56 35.94
N ALA A 492 9.70 -2.84 34.92
CA ALA A 492 10.03 -3.81 33.89
C ALA A 492 11.08 -3.28 32.89
N ASN A 493 12.32 -3.75 33.04
CA ASN A 493 13.37 -3.57 32.04
C ASN A 493 13.21 -4.61 30.91
N LEU A 494 13.61 -4.24 29.69
CA LEU A 494 13.64 -5.14 28.52
C LEU A 494 14.42 -6.44 28.77
N SER A 495 15.39 -6.41 29.69
CA SER A 495 16.09 -7.62 30.13
C SER A 495 15.15 -8.68 30.70
N VAL A 496 14.09 -8.28 31.43
CA VAL A 496 13.11 -9.20 32.01
C VAL A 496 12.29 -9.86 30.91
N LEU A 497 11.83 -9.09 29.91
CA LEU A 497 11.13 -9.63 28.74
C LEU A 497 11.98 -10.67 28.00
N ILE A 498 13.26 -10.37 27.77
CA ILE A 498 14.16 -11.28 27.07
C ILE A 498 14.44 -12.53 27.92
N ASP A 499 14.75 -12.38 29.21
CA ASP A 499 15.12 -13.50 30.07
C ASP A 499 13.94 -14.45 30.33
N GLU A 500 12.73 -13.92 30.49
CA GLU A 500 11.55 -14.70 30.87
C GLU A 500 10.68 -15.13 29.69
N ARG A 501 10.78 -14.45 28.54
CA ARG A 501 9.90 -14.65 27.36
C ARG A 501 10.65 -14.71 26.03
N ALA A 502 11.95 -15.04 26.04
CA ALA A 502 12.74 -15.21 24.80
C ALA A 502 12.05 -16.11 23.77
N LYS A 503 11.43 -17.21 24.22
CA LYS A 503 10.71 -18.14 23.34
C LYS A 503 9.53 -17.46 22.65
N GLN A 504 8.67 -16.76 23.40
CA GLN A 504 7.52 -16.05 22.86
C GLN A 504 7.97 -14.94 21.91
N VAL A 505 8.98 -14.16 22.28
CA VAL A 505 9.56 -13.13 21.39
C VAL A 505 10.09 -13.74 20.09
N GLN A 506 10.76 -14.90 20.15
CA GLN A 506 11.23 -15.58 18.94
C GLN A 506 10.07 -16.06 18.06
N ILE A 507 9.01 -16.62 18.66
CA ILE A 507 7.81 -17.06 17.95
C ILE A 507 7.13 -15.86 17.26
N LEU A 508 6.89 -14.80 18.03
CA LEU A 508 6.18 -13.59 17.57
C LEU A 508 7.00 -12.72 16.63
N ALA A 509 8.31 -12.90 16.53
CA ALA A 509 9.11 -12.25 15.51
C ALA A 509 9.11 -13.02 14.17
N GLY A 510 8.65 -14.26 14.13
CA GLY A 510 8.69 -15.11 12.94
C GLY A 510 7.52 -14.85 11.99
N PHE A 511 7.50 -13.66 11.38
CA PHE A 511 6.48 -13.21 10.43
C PHE A 511 6.55 -13.88 9.06
N GLU A 512 7.59 -14.67 8.80
CA GLU A 512 7.71 -15.55 7.63
C GLU A 512 6.59 -16.60 7.58
N ARG A 513 5.84 -16.78 8.69
CA ARG A 513 4.61 -17.59 8.70
C ARG A 513 3.49 -17.00 7.84
N VAL A 514 3.37 -15.67 7.75
CA VAL A 514 2.28 -15.01 7.03
C VAL A 514 2.20 -15.44 5.55
N PRO A 515 3.29 -15.39 4.76
CA PRO A 515 3.23 -15.85 3.37
C PRO A 515 2.90 -17.34 3.25
N ALA A 516 3.21 -18.18 4.25
CA ALA A 516 2.90 -19.61 4.20
C ALA A 516 1.39 -19.91 4.09
N TRP A 517 0.54 -19.10 4.74
CA TRP A 517 -0.92 -19.26 4.64
C TRP A 517 -1.60 -18.26 3.71
N ALA A 518 -0.89 -17.24 3.22
CA ALA A 518 -1.50 -16.13 2.47
C ALA A 518 -1.04 -16.00 1.01
N ALA A 519 0.18 -16.44 0.68
CA ALA A 519 0.82 -16.10 -0.60
C ALA A 519 0.36 -16.95 -1.78
N ALA A 520 -0.36 -18.05 -1.56
CA ALA A 520 -0.90 -18.91 -2.60
C ALA A 520 -2.36 -19.29 -2.28
N PRO A 521 -3.20 -19.56 -3.29
CA PRO A 521 -4.53 -20.10 -3.03
C PRO A 521 -4.39 -21.53 -2.48
N VAL A 522 -5.25 -21.89 -1.53
CA VAL A 522 -5.42 -23.31 -1.16
C VAL A 522 -6.13 -23.97 -2.34
N ALA A 523 -5.70 -25.16 -2.75
CA ALA A 523 -6.39 -25.90 -3.80
C ALA A 523 -7.85 -26.09 -3.36
N ASP A 524 -8.81 -25.79 -4.23
CA ASP A 524 -10.19 -26.19 -3.97
C ASP A 524 -10.18 -27.72 -3.92
N ASP A 525 -10.43 -28.29 -2.73
CA ASP A 525 -10.85 -29.68 -2.63
C ASP A 525 -12.18 -29.76 -3.39
N ASP A 526 -12.11 -30.19 -4.65
CA ASP A 526 -13.16 -30.26 -5.66
C ASP A 526 -14.38 -31.15 -5.27
N GLU A 527 -14.61 -31.43 -3.98
CA GLU A 527 -15.70 -32.30 -3.52
C GLU A 527 -16.61 -31.77 -2.40
N GLU A 528 -16.35 -30.64 -1.72
CA GLU A 528 -17.20 -30.25 -0.56
C GLU A 528 -17.69 -28.79 -0.48
N ARG A 529 -17.71 -28.05 -1.59
CA ARG A 529 -18.38 -26.72 -1.67
C ARG A 529 -19.63 -26.70 -2.54
N VAL A 530 -20.44 -27.76 -2.44
CA VAL A 530 -21.87 -27.72 -2.78
C VAL A 530 -22.66 -28.15 -1.55
N ALA A 531 -22.98 -27.18 -0.68
CA ALA A 531 -24.11 -27.26 0.26
C ALA A 531 -24.54 -25.85 0.69
#